data_AF-A0A317SRB6-F1
#
_entry.id   AF-A0A317SRB6-F1
#
_cell.length_a   1.000
_cell.length_b   1.000
_cell.length_c   1.000
_cell.angle_alpha   90.00
_cell.angle_beta   90.00
_cell.angle_gamma   90.00
#
_symmetry.space_group_name_H-M   'P 1'
#
loop_
_entity.id
_entity.type
_entity.pdbx_description
1 polymer ?
#
loop_
_entity_poly.entity_id
_entity_poly.type
_entity_poly.pdbx_seq_one_letter_code
_entity_poly.pdbx_strand_id
1 'polypeptide(L)' 'PGVPQDTLFGRSNNGWTDEKMGLRFLKKNFGPESKSAEKAEGEFRLLLFDGHNSHVNAEFLSYCF' A
#
# COMPACT_ATOMS: atom_id res chain seq x y z
N PRO A 1 -6.72 -11.14 -22.18
CA PRO A 1 -6.33 -9.93 -21.43
C PRO A 1 -5.85 -10.32 -20.03
N GLY A 2 -4.54 -10.25 -19.80
CA GLY A 2 -3.90 -10.70 -18.56
C GLY A 2 -3.57 -9.55 -17.63
N VAL A 3 -3.42 -9.87 -16.34
CA VAL A 3 -2.84 -8.96 -15.37
C VAL A 3 -1.36 -8.73 -15.72
N PRO A 4 -0.81 -7.50 -15.61
CA PRO A 4 0.60 -7.24 -15.83
C PRO A 4 1.50 -8.14 -14.99
N GLN A 5 2.62 -8.57 -15.58
CA GLN A 5 3.68 -9.27 -14.87
C GLN A 5 4.18 -8.35 -13.73
N ASP A 6 4.38 -8.91 -12.53
CA ASP A 6 4.71 -8.21 -11.27
C ASP A 6 3.55 -7.51 -10.53
N THR A 7 2.29 -7.75 -10.93
CA THR A 7 1.16 -7.30 -10.09
C THR A 7 1.08 -8.12 -8.79
N LEU A 8 1.10 -7.42 -7.67
CA LEU A 8 0.92 -8.02 -6.35
C LEU A 8 -0.57 -8.03 -5.98
N PHE A 9 -1.06 -9.19 -5.55
CA PHE A 9 -2.41 -9.35 -5.00
C PHE A 9 -2.36 -9.77 -3.53
N GLY A 10 -3.17 -9.12 -2.71
CA GLY A 10 -3.38 -9.49 -1.32
C GLY A 10 -4.86 -9.49 -0.99
N ARG A 11 -5.35 -10.59 -0.42
CA ARG A 11 -6.71 -10.71 0.12
C ARG A 11 -6.70 -11.56 1.37
N SER A 12 -7.68 -11.37 2.25
CA SER A 12 -7.91 -12.33 3.33
C SER A 12 -8.61 -13.59 2.80
N ASN A 13 -8.75 -14.60 3.67
CA ASN A 13 -9.37 -15.88 3.30
C ASN A 13 -10.79 -15.72 2.77
N ASN A 14 -11.56 -14.76 3.30
CA ASN A 14 -12.93 -14.47 2.88
C ASN A 14 -13.03 -13.61 1.61
N GLY A 15 -11.89 -13.23 1.01
CA GLY A 15 -11.85 -12.45 -0.23
C GLY A 15 -11.76 -10.93 -0.04
N TRP A 16 -11.90 -10.42 1.18
CA TRP A 16 -11.90 -8.98 1.46
C TRP A 16 -10.53 -8.48 1.93
N THR A 17 -10.31 -7.17 1.79
CA THR A 17 -9.23 -6.44 2.46
C THR A 17 -9.75 -5.81 3.76
N ASP A 18 -8.86 -5.62 4.71
CA ASP A 18 -9.15 -4.94 5.97
C ASP A 18 -8.10 -3.85 6.26
N GLU A 19 -8.36 -3.06 7.29
CA GLU A 19 -7.49 -1.97 7.74
C GLU A 19 -6.06 -2.43 8.04
N LYS A 20 -5.91 -3.63 8.64
CA LYS A 20 -4.61 -4.19 8.99
C LYS A 20 -3.83 -4.59 7.75
N MET A 21 -4.50 -5.12 6.73
CA MET A 21 -3.91 -5.43 5.43
C MET A 21 -3.47 -4.15 4.72
N GLY A 22 -4.30 -3.10 4.73
CA GLY A 22 -3.96 -1.79 4.17
C GLY A 22 -2.69 -1.21 4.82
N LEU A 23 -2.62 -1.20 6.15
CA LEU A 23 -1.45 -0.70 6.86
C LEU A 23 -0.18 -1.54 6.60
N ARG A 24 -0.30 -2.88 6.58
CA ARG A 24 0.84 -3.75 6.23
C ARG A 24 1.33 -3.51 4.82
N PHE A 25 0.41 -3.30 3.88
CA PHE A 25 0.74 -2.94 2.51
C PHE A 25 1.52 -1.63 2.47
N LEU A 26 1.04 -0.59 3.15
CA LEU A 26 1.68 0.72 3.21
C LEU A 26 3.11 0.62 3.76
N LYS A 27 3.28 0.00 4.94
CA LYS A 27 4.60 -0.17 5.58
C LYS A 27 5.58 -0.91 4.68
N LYS A 28 5.14 -2.02 4.08
CA LYS A 28 6.02 -2.88 3.27
C LYS A 28 6.39 -2.26 1.93
N ASN A 29 5.45 -1.59 1.26
CA ASN A 29 5.63 -1.17 -0.13
C ASN A 29 5.91 0.33 -0.27
N PHE A 30 5.62 1.13 0.75
CA PHE A 30 5.80 2.58 0.74
C PHE A 30 6.57 3.11 1.96
N GLY A 31 6.94 2.27 2.93
CA GLY A 31 7.79 2.66 4.05
C GLY A 31 9.23 3.02 3.63
N PRO A 32 10.06 3.50 4.58
CA PRO A 32 11.42 3.99 4.30
C PRO A 32 12.35 2.97 3.64
N GLU A 33 12.22 1.69 3.99
CA GLU A 33 13.05 0.59 3.47
C GLU A 33 12.40 -0.16 2.29
N SER A 34 11.33 0.39 1.72
CA SER A 34 10.61 -0.26 0.64
C SER A 34 11.32 -0.12 -0.71
N LYS A 35 11.05 -1.07 -1.62
CA LYS A 35 11.49 -0.96 -3.02
C LYS A 35 11.04 0.33 -3.71
N SER A 36 9.93 0.94 -3.27
CA SER A 36 9.50 2.23 -3.83
C SER A 36 10.37 3.38 -3.36
N ALA A 37 10.87 3.33 -2.11
CA ALA A 37 11.81 4.31 -1.59
C ALA A 37 13.17 4.20 -2.30
N GLU A 38 13.67 2.97 -2.50
CA GLU A 38 14.88 2.71 -3.31
C GLU A 38 14.75 3.30 -4.71
N LYS A 39 13.66 2.99 -5.42
CA LYS A 39 13.40 3.49 -6.79
C LYS A 39 13.24 5.01 -6.88
N ALA A 40 12.80 5.66 -5.81
CA ALA A 40 12.61 7.10 -5.81
C ALA A 40 13.93 7.85 -5.58
N GLU A 41 14.96 7.21 -5.04
CA GLU A 41 16.29 7.81 -4.85
C GLU A 41 16.27 9.16 -4.11
N GLY A 42 15.36 9.30 -3.14
CA GLY A 42 15.17 10.54 -2.36
C GLY A 42 14.16 11.53 -2.94
N GLU A 43 13.63 11.28 -4.14
CA GLU A 43 12.58 12.08 -4.76
C GLU A 43 11.21 11.86 -4.11
N PHE A 44 10.30 12.78 -4.38
CA PHE A 44 8.91 12.70 -3.92
C PHE A 44 8.20 11.46 -4.46
N ARG A 45 7.41 10.81 -3.60
CA ARG A 45 6.61 9.63 -3.93
C ARG A 45 5.13 9.92 -3.73
N LEU A 46 4.29 9.55 -4.70
CA LEU A 46 2.84 9.69 -4.64
C LEU A 46 2.18 8.31 -4.57
N LEU A 47 1.34 8.10 -3.55
CA LEU A 47 0.51 6.90 -3.41
C LEU A 47 -0.95 7.26 -3.71
N LEU A 48 -1.57 6.55 -4.67
CA LEU A 48 -2.96 6.76 -5.11
C LEU A 48 -3.82 5.56 -4.71
N PHE A 49 -5.03 5.83 -4.19
CA PHE A 49 -6.04 4.83 -3.80
C PHE A 49 -7.45 5.42 -3.93
N ASP A 50 -8.47 4.55 -3.99
CA ASP A 50 -9.87 4.87 -4.29
C ASP A 50 -10.69 5.43 -3.10
N GLY A 51 -10.09 5.51 -1.91
CA GLY A 51 -10.71 6.12 -0.73
C GLY A 51 -11.47 5.15 0.19
N HIS A 52 -11.34 3.84 0.02
CA HIS A 52 -12.03 2.88 0.88
C HIS A 52 -11.45 2.85 2.32
N ASN A 53 -12.30 2.60 3.32
CA ASN A 53 -11.93 2.68 4.75
C ASN A 53 -10.81 1.71 5.16
N SER A 54 -10.66 0.59 4.45
CA SER A 54 -9.56 -0.35 4.63
C SER A 54 -8.19 0.27 4.31
N HIS A 55 -8.12 1.34 3.53
CA HIS A 55 -6.90 2.03 3.11
C HIS A 55 -6.92 3.54 3.42
N VAL A 56 -7.98 4.05 4.06
CA VAL A 56 -8.10 5.44 4.52
C VAL A 56 -8.73 5.47 5.91
N ASN A 57 -7.88 5.30 6.93
CA ASN A 57 -8.25 5.38 8.34
C ASN A 57 -7.16 6.11 9.15
N ALA A 58 -7.43 6.40 10.42
CA ALA A 58 -6.55 7.20 11.26
C ALA A 58 -5.14 6.60 11.39
N GLU A 59 -5.00 5.28 11.55
CA GLU A 59 -3.70 4.62 11.71
C GLU A 59 -2.90 4.66 10.40
N PHE A 60 -3.58 4.43 9.27
CA PHE A 60 -2.98 4.52 7.94
C PHE A 60 -2.43 5.92 7.68
N LEU A 61 -3.26 6.96 7.90
CA LEU A 61 -2.86 8.36 7.70
C LEU A 61 -1.77 8.79 8.69
N SER A 62 -1.83 8.32 9.94
CA SER A 62 -0.80 8.63 10.95
C SER A 62 0.57 8.06 10.58
N TYR A 63 0.64 6.98 9.81
CA TYR A 63 1.91 6.45 9.31
C TYR A 63 2.45 7.25 8.10
N CYS A 64 1.58 7.99 7.40
CA CYS A 64 1.98 8.84 6.27
C CYS A 64 2.58 10.19 6.69
N PHE A 65 2.23 10.67 7.89
CA PHE A 65 2.80 11.88 8.49
C PHE A 65 4.12 11.58 9.20
#